data_AF-A0A3C2DF94-F1
#
_entry.id   AF-A0A3C2DF94-F1
#
_cell.length_a   1.000
_cell.length_b   1.000
_cell.length_c   1.000
_cell.angle_alpha   90.00
_cell.angle_beta   90.00
_cell.angle_gamma   90.00
#
_symmetry.space_group_name_H-M   'P 1'
#
loop_
_entity.id
_entity.type
_entity.pdbx_description
1 polymer ?
#
loop_
_entity_poly.entity_id
_entity_poly.type
_entity_poly.pdbx_seq_one_letter_code
_entity_poly.pdbx_strand_id
1 'polypeptide(L)'
;PERFGLEYVGADGGRHRPVMIHRALMGSIERFFGVLLEHYAGAFPVWLAPEQVRVLPVADEHQAYAESVRDILVADGRRVTVDPADEPLGKRVRAAKVEKVP
;
A
#
# COMPACT_ATOMS: atom_id res chain seq x y z
N PRO A 1 12.18 -25.38 21.77
CA PRO A 1 13.58 -25.83 22.01
C PRO A 1 13.72 -27.28 22.52
N GLU A 2 13.05 -27.66 23.61
CA GLU A 2 13.20 -28.99 24.25
C GLU A 2 12.82 -30.15 23.32
N ARG A 3 11.63 -30.09 22.70
CA ARG A 3 11.15 -31.12 21.77
C ARG A 3 12.05 -31.33 20.54
N PHE A 4 12.94 -30.38 20.26
CA PHE A 4 13.86 -30.41 19.12
C PHE A 4 15.31 -30.67 19.53
N GLY A 5 15.59 -30.92 20.81
CA GLY A 5 16.94 -31.21 21.29
C GLY A 5 17.97 -30.10 21.04
N LEU A 6 17.53 -28.82 21.01
CA LEU A 6 18.42 -27.70 20.71
C LEU A 6 19.34 -27.37 21.89
N GLU A 7 20.63 -27.16 21.61
CA GLU A 7 21.66 -26.88 22.61
C GLU A 7 22.76 -25.96 22.04
N TYR A 8 23.47 -25.25 22.91
CA TYR A 8 24.67 -24.46 22.61
C TYR A 8 25.72 -24.64 23.71
N VAL A 9 27.00 -24.33 23.44
CA VAL A 9 28.06 -24.35 24.47
C VAL A 9 28.17 -22.97 25.12
N GLY A 10 28.03 -22.93 26.45
CA GLY A 10 28.11 -21.72 27.25
C GLY A 10 29.55 -21.30 27.54
N ALA A 11 29.71 -20.10 28.13
CA ALA A 11 31.02 -19.59 28.55
C ALA A 11 31.69 -20.44 29.66
N ASP A 12 30.90 -21.24 30.37
CA ASP A 12 31.33 -22.24 31.34
C ASP A 12 31.79 -23.56 30.69
N GLY A 13 31.74 -23.68 29.37
CA GLY A 13 32.05 -24.91 28.62
C GLY A 13 30.95 -25.97 28.67
N GLY A 14 29.84 -25.72 29.37
CA GLY A 14 28.70 -26.64 29.48
C GLY A 14 27.75 -26.59 28.28
N ARG A 15 26.95 -27.64 28.08
CA ARG A 15 25.84 -27.65 27.10
C ARG A 15 24.61 -27.02 27.75
N HIS A 16 24.09 -25.96 27.15
CA HIS A 16 22.92 -25.22 27.61
C HIS A 16 21.81 -25.27 26.58
N ARG A 17 20.56 -25.21 27.05
CA ARG A 17 19.39 -25.13 26.20
C ARG A 17 19.08 -23.66 25.88
N PRO A 18 18.87 -23.28 24.60
CA PRO A 18 18.50 -21.91 24.27
C PRO A 18 17.02 -21.64 24.59
N VAL A 19 16.71 -20.37 24.89
CA VAL A 19 15.34 -19.85 24.91
C VAL A 19 14.94 -19.49 23.48
N MET A 20 13.75 -19.92 23.05
CA MET A 20 13.23 -19.66 21.71
C MET A 20 12.14 -18.59 21.82
N ILE A 21 12.30 -17.50 21.04
CA ILE A 21 11.34 -16.40 20.96
C ILE A 21 10.73 -16.42 19.56
N HIS A 22 9.42 -16.67 19.48
CA HIS A 22 8.66 -16.53 18.24
C HIS A 22 8.04 -15.13 18.19
N ARG A 23 8.24 -14.40 17.10
CA ARG A 23 7.73 -13.03 16.93
C ARG A 23 7.10 -12.86 15.55
N ALA A 24 5.89 -12.30 15.53
CA ALA A 24 5.25 -11.76 14.34
C ALA A 24 4.67 -10.39 14.69
N LEU A 25 5.14 -9.33 14.04
CA LEU A 25 4.73 -7.96 14.35
C LEU A 25 3.33 -7.62 13.82
N MET A 26 3.07 -8.01 12.57
CA MET A 26 1.80 -7.76 11.89
C MET A 26 0.88 -8.99 11.90
N GLY A 27 1.38 -10.15 12.34
CA GLY A 27 0.70 -11.42 12.15
C GLY A 27 0.68 -11.82 10.66
N SER A 28 -0.47 -12.31 10.17
CA SER A 28 -0.70 -12.53 8.73
C SER A 28 -0.95 -11.19 8.04
N ILE A 29 -0.33 -11.01 6.88
CA ILE A 29 -0.47 -9.77 6.10
C ILE A 29 -1.91 -9.58 5.63
N GLU A 30 -2.61 -10.66 5.27
CA GLU A 30 -4.01 -10.65 4.86
C GLU A 30 -4.92 -10.13 5.98
N ARG A 31 -4.76 -10.65 7.20
CA ARG A 31 -5.52 -10.16 8.36
C ARG A 31 -5.15 -8.73 8.70
N PHE A 32 -3.87 -8.38 8.62
CA PHE A 32 -3.42 -7.01 8.87
C PHE A 32 -4.04 -6.02 7.89
N PHE A 33 -4.08 -6.34 6.59
CA PHE A 33 -4.76 -5.52 5.59
C PHE A 33 -6.27 -5.42 5.82
N GLY A 34 -6.93 -6.49 6.28
CA GLY A 34 -8.33 -6.43 6.72
C GLY A 34 -8.54 -5.39 7.82
N VAL A 35 -7.68 -5.40 8.85
CA VAL A 35 -7.70 -4.40 9.92
C VAL A 35 -7.43 -2.99 9.40
N LEU A 36 -6.47 -2.81 8.48
CA LEU A 36 -6.19 -1.49 7.89
C LEU A 36 -7.38 -0.98 7.07
N LEU A 37 -8.06 -1.84 6.32
CA LEU A 37 -9.23 -1.48 5.52
C LEU A 37 -10.35 -0.94 6.42
N GLU A 38 -10.63 -1.63 7.54
CA GLU A 38 -11.61 -1.20 8.54
C GLU A 38 -11.17 0.08 9.26
N HIS A 39 -9.90 0.13 9.71
CA HIS A 39 -9.34 1.27 10.44
C HIS A 39 -9.40 2.58 9.65
N TYR A 40 -9.11 2.52 8.35
CA TYR A 40 -9.16 3.68 7.46
C TYR A 40 -10.52 3.87 6.78
N ALA A 41 -11.49 2.97 7.01
CA ALA A 41 -12.78 2.95 6.31
C ALA A 41 -12.61 3.05 4.77
N GLY A 42 -11.61 2.34 4.23
CA GLY A 42 -11.23 2.38 2.82
C GLY A 42 -10.46 3.63 2.34
N ALA A 43 -10.35 4.68 3.15
CA ALA A 43 -9.58 5.89 2.83
C ALA A 43 -8.12 5.77 3.29
N PHE A 44 -7.36 4.92 2.59
CA PHE A 44 -5.97 4.63 2.93
C PHE A 44 -5.09 5.90 2.92
N PRO A 45 -4.06 5.97 3.78
CA PRO A 45 -3.00 6.97 3.65
C PRO A 45 -2.38 6.94 2.26
N VAL A 46 -1.96 8.10 1.74
CA VAL A 46 -1.39 8.26 0.39
C VAL A 46 -0.34 7.20 0.05
N TRP A 47 0.55 6.87 0.99
CA TRP A 47 1.63 5.91 0.74
C TRP A 47 1.12 4.47 0.51
N LEU A 48 -0.05 4.12 1.05
CA LEU A 48 -0.66 2.79 0.99
C LEU A 48 -1.78 2.68 -0.06
N ALA A 49 -2.37 3.81 -0.46
CA ALA A 49 -3.48 3.83 -1.42
C ALA A 49 -3.11 3.16 -2.76
N PRO A 50 -3.94 2.27 -3.32
CA PRO A 50 -3.61 1.57 -4.56
C PRO A 50 -3.47 2.54 -5.75
N GLU A 51 -4.23 3.63 -5.72
CA GLU A 51 -4.11 4.78 -6.60
C GLU A 51 -3.84 6.02 -5.73
N GLN A 52 -2.83 6.81 -6.08
CA GLN A 52 -2.41 7.98 -5.30
C GLN A 52 -2.86 9.29 -5.93
N VAL A 53 -2.96 9.34 -7.26
CA VAL A 53 -3.38 10.52 -8.01
C VAL A 53 -4.18 10.06 -9.23
N ARG A 54 -5.31 10.73 -9.49
CA ARG A 54 -6.06 10.61 -10.75
C ARG A 54 -6.01 11.94 -11.50
N VAL A 55 -5.47 11.93 -12.72
CA VAL A 55 -5.43 13.11 -13.58
C VAL A 55 -6.71 13.16 -14.43
N LEU A 56 -7.42 14.28 -14.35
CA LEU A 56 -8.69 14.49 -15.04
C LEU A 56 -8.55 15.60 -16.10
N PRO A 57 -8.32 15.27 -17.39
CA PRO A 57 -8.46 16.25 -18.47
C PRO A 57 -9.87 16.82 -18.48
N VAL A 58 -9.99 18.14 -18.67
CA VAL A 58 -11.29 18.84 -18.70
C VAL A 58 -12.05 18.55 -20.00
N ALA A 59 -11.31 18.30 -21.08
CA ALA A 59 -11.81 18.02 -22.44
C ALA A 59 -10.77 17.16 -23.20
N ASP A 60 -11.18 16.53 -24.30
CA ASP A 60 -10.35 15.60 -25.08
C ASP A 60 -9.05 16.23 -25.60
N GLU A 61 -9.08 17.53 -25.91
CA GLU A 61 -7.90 18.28 -26.36
C GLU A 61 -6.79 18.32 -25.29
N HIS A 62 -7.14 18.13 -24.02
CA HIS A 62 -6.19 18.11 -22.91
C HIS A 62 -5.61 16.72 -22.64
N GLN A 63 -6.05 15.67 -23.36
CA GLN A 63 -5.63 14.29 -23.09
C GLN A 63 -4.12 14.14 -23.16
N ALA A 64 -3.48 14.63 -24.24
CA ALA A 64 -2.03 14.52 -24.40
C ALA A 64 -1.25 15.19 -23.25
N TYR A 65 -1.76 16.31 -22.74
CA TYR A 65 -1.13 16.99 -21.60
C TYR A 65 -1.35 16.20 -20.29
N ALA A 66 -2.55 15.65 -20.07
CA ALA A 66 -2.84 14.80 -18.91
C ALA A 66 -1.94 13.55 -18.87
N GLU A 67 -1.71 12.90 -20.01
CA GLU A 67 -0.76 11.79 -20.16
C GLU A 67 0.66 12.22 -19.75
N SER A 68 1.11 13.41 -20.19
CA SER A 68 2.43 13.93 -19.81
C SER A 68 2.57 14.19 -18.30
N VAL A 69 1.51 14.67 -17.65
CA VAL A 69 1.49 14.87 -16.18
C VAL A 69 1.59 13.54 -15.45
N ARG A 70 0.85 12.51 -15.91
CA ARG A 70 0.99 11.16 -15.37
C ARG A 70 2.43 10.67 -15.52
N ASP A 71 3.04 10.82 -16.69
CA ASP A 71 4.39 10.31 -16.95
C ASP A 71 5.44 10.94 -16.02
N ILE A 72 5.33 12.26 -15.76
CA ILE A 72 6.18 12.97 -14.79
C ILE A 72 6.01 12.39 -13.38
N LEU A 73 4.77 12.16 -12.94
CA LEU A 73 4.49 11.65 -11.60
C LEU A 73 4.89 10.17 -11.44
N VAL A 74 4.68 9.37 -12.48
CA VAL A 74 5.12 7.96 -12.50
C VAL A 74 6.64 7.88 -12.48
N ALA A 75 7.35 8.77 -13.19
CA ALA A 75 8.81 8.84 -13.12
C ALA A 75 9.32 9.23 -11.72
N ASP A 76 8.53 9.96 -10.94
CA ASP A 76 8.77 10.26 -9.51
C ASP A 76 8.29 9.11 -8.58
N GLY A 77 7.86 7.96 -9.13
CA GLY A 77 7.50 6.76 -8.39
C GLY A 77 6.09 6.76 -7.80
N ARG A 78 5.16 7.56 -8.35
CA ARG A 78 3.76 7.65 -7.87
C ARG A 78 2.86 6.71 -8.67
N ARG A 79 1.83 6.17 -8.03
CA ARG A 79 0.78 5.36 -8.68
C ARG A 79 -0.31 6.28 -9.20
N VAL A 80 -0.24 6.61 -10.50
CA VAL A 80 -1.10 7.62 -11.12
C VAL A 80 -1.89 7.03 -12.27
N THR A 81 -3.18 7.41 -12.38
CA THR A 81 -4.02 7.10 -13.53
C THR A 81 -4.47 8.38 -14.24
N VAL A 82 -4.93 8.24 -15.49
CA VAL A 82 -5.62 9.29 -16.24
C VAL A 82 -7.03 8.79 -16.52
N ASP A 83 -8.04 9.59 -16.21
CA ASP A 83 -9.45 9.28 -16.49
C ASP A 83 -9.97 10.24 -17.58
N PRO A 84 -10.18 9.75 -18.81
CA PRO A 84 -10.43 10.56 -20.00
C PRO A 84 -11.68 11.42 -19.88
N ALA A 85 -11.84 12.39 -20.78
CA ALA A 85 -12.94 13.35 -20.74
C ALA A 85 -14.28 12.81 -21.31
N ASP A 86 -14.50 11.49 -21.23
CA ASP A 86 -15.71 10.81 -21.72
C ASP A 86 -16.99 11.20 -20.94
N GLU A 87 -16.82 11.60 -19.68
CA GLU A 87 -17.91 12.01 -18.79
C GLU A 87 -17.71 13.44 -18.26
N PRO A 88 -18.80 14.13 -17.85
CA PRO A 88 -18.69 15.46 -17.24
C PRO A 88 -17.72 15.47 -16.06
N LEU A 89 -16.82 16.47 -16.01
CA LEU A 89 -15.76 16.56 -15.00
C LEU A 89 -16.27 16.38 -13.56
N GLY A 90 -17.42 16.99 -13.22
CA GLY A 90 -18.01 16.87 -11.89
C GLY A 90 -18.37 15.42 -11.50
N LYS A 91 -18.78 14.60 -12.48
CA LYS A 91 -19.09 13.18 -12.26
C LYS A 91 -17.80 12.39 -12.00
N ARG A 92 -16.75 12.62 -12.79
CA ARG A 92 -15.42 12.00 -12.60
C ARG A 92 -14.77 12.38 -11.26
N VAL A 93 -14.83 13.66 -10.88
CA VAL A 93 -14.38 14.13 -9.55
C VAL A 93 -15.15 13.43 -8.44
N ARG A 94 -16.47 13.28 -8.58
CA ARG A 94 -17.29 12.57 -7.59
C ARG A 94 -16.93 11.09 -7.52
N ALA A 95 -16.71 10.43 -8.65
CA ALA A 95 -16.31 9.02 -8.71
C ALA A 95 -14.98 8.79 -7.99
N ALA A 96 -13.94 9.57 -8.30
CA ALA A 96 -12.64 9.51 -7.62
C ALA A 96 -12.76 9.70 -6.10
N LYS A 97 -13.62 10.63 -5.66
CA LYS A 97 -13.89 10.87 -4.23
C LYS A 97 -14.63 9.71 -3.55
N VAL A 98 -15.52 9.01 -4.27
CA VAL A 98 -16.21 7.81 -3.76
C VAL A 98 -15.23 6.66 -3.62
N GLU A 99 -14.34 6.50 -4.59
CA GLU A 99 -13.25 5.50 -4.62
C GLU A 99 -12.11 5.82 -3.64
N LYS A 100 -12.18 6.97 -2.95
CA LYS A 100 -11.20 7.41 -1.95
C LYS A 100 -9.79 7.57 -2.52
N VAL A 101 -9.67 7.96 -3.79
CA VAL A 101 -8.39 8.42 -4.34
C VAL A 101 -7.94 9.65 -3.54
N PRO A 102 -6.71 9.67 -2.99
CA PRO A 102 -6.20 10.80 -2.22
C PRO A 102 -6.11 12.13 -2.98
#